data_AF-H5XAI1-F1
#
_entry.id   AF-H5XAI1-F1
#
_cell.length_a   1.000
_cell.length_b   1.000
_cell.length_c   1.000
_cell.angle_alpha   90.00
_cell.angle_beta   90.00
_cell.angle_gamma   90.00
#
_symmetry.space_group_name_H-M   'P 1'
#
loop_
_entity.id
_entity.type
_entity.pdbx_description
1 polymer ?
#
loop_
_entity_poly.entity_id
_entity_poly.type
_entity_poly.pdbx_seq_one_letter_code
_entity_poly.pdbx_strand_id
1 'polypeptide(L)'
;MRRQAEEMANPFVKFWKYLMAAFSSKVDEYADPKVQIQQAIEEAQRNHQALSQQAASVIGNQRQLEMKLNRQLGEVEKLQSSTRQALVLADEARKKGDEQKAQEYETAAEGFAAQLVTAEQSIEDLKTLHDQALQAAAQAKQAVERNASMLQQKLAERTKLLSQLEQAKMQEQVSASLTQMTELAAPGNTPSLDEIRDKIEKRYTTALGSAELAQNSVQGRMLEVQHSTTQLAGHNRLEQIRASMKGEPVAQVTDGAESKPASEAAATSAGADVQREIQARVEAERQKNEA
;
A
#
# COMPACT_ATOMS: atom_id res chain seq x y z
N MET A 1 7.27 37.44 -30.54
CA MET A 1 6.35 36.33 -30.19
C MET A 1 6.81 35.65 -28.92
N ARG A 2 6.23 35.94 -27.75
CA ARG A 2 6.25 35.04 -26.59
C ARG A 2 4.91 35.14 -25.87
N ARG A 3 4.26 33.97 -25.79
CA ARG A 3 2.97 33.69 -25.17
C ARG A 3 3.07 33.85 -23.65
N GLN A 4 2.06 34.46 -23.03
CA GLN A 4 1.52 34.01 -21.75
C GLN A 4 0.00 34.14 -21.84
N ALA A 5 -0.68 32.99 -21.82
CA ALA A 5 -2.12 32.89 -21.72
C ALA A 5 -2.46 32.98 -20.24
N GLU A 6 -3.18 34.02 -19.84
CA GLU A 6 -3.81 34.12 -18.53
C GLU A 6 -5.00 33.14 -18.52
N GLU A 7 -4.84 32.00 -17.85
CA GLU A 7 -5.93 31.09 -17.53
C GLU A 7 -6.93 31.81 -16.63
N MET A 8 -8.07 32.19 -17.20
CA MET A 8 -9.19 32.74 -16.46
C MET A 8 -9.69 31.73 -15.43
N ALA A 9 -9.46 32.05 -14.16
CA ALA A 9 -9.97 31.32 -13.01
C ALA A 9 -11.50 31.42 -12.95
N ASN A 10 -12.18 30.52 -13.66
CA ASN A 10 -13.61 30.53 -13.86
C ASN A 10 -14.34 30.27 -12.54
N PRO A 11 -15.15 31.21 -12.01
CA PRO A 11 -15.84 31.07 -10.72
C PRO A 11 -16.78 29.86 -10.68
N PHE A 12 -17.26 29.40 -11.84
CA PHE A 12 -18.06 28.18 -11.98
C PHE A 12 -17.26 26.90 -11.69
N VAL A 13 -16.00 26.82 -12.12
CA VAL A 13 -15.12 25.67 -11.82
C VAL A 13 -14.77 25.67 -10.34
N LYS A 14 -14.57 26.84 -9.73
CA LYS A 14 -14.38 26.95 -8.28
C LYS A 14 -15.64 26.50 -7.53
N PHE A 15 -16.82 26.96 -7.93
CA PHE A 15 -18.10 26.51 -7.36
C PHE A 15 -18.30 25.00 -7.53
N TRP A 16 -17.98 24.43 -8.71
CA TRP A 16 -18.09 22.99 -8.94
C TRP A 16 -17.07 22.17 -8.15
N LYS A 17 -15.85 22.68 -7.95
CA LYS A 17 -14.87 22.09 -7.05
C LYS A 17 -15.32 22.17 -5.58
N TYR A 18 -15.95 23.26 -5.16
CA TYR A 18 -16.52 23.37 -3.80
C TYR A 18 -17.75 22.48 -3.62
N LEU A 19 -18.59 22.34 -4.64
CA LEU A 19 -19.74 21.43 -4.59
C LEU A 19 -19.28 19.97 -4.56
N MET A 20 -18.32 19.59 -5.41
CA MET A 20 -17.68 18.27 -5.39
C MET A 20 -16.91 18.03 -4.09
N ALA A 21 -16.26 19.04 -3.50
CA ALA A 21 -15.59 18.91 -2.21
C ALA A 21 -16.59 18.79 -1.05
N ALA A 22 -17.73 19.49 -1.10
CA ALA A 22 -18.80 19.39 -0.13
C ALA A 22 -19.58 18.06 -0.26
N PHE A 23 -19.61 17.47 -1.46
CA PHE A 23 -20.17 16.14 -1.70
C PHE A 23 -19.16 15.04 -1.37
N SER A 24 -17.87 15.21 -1.71
CA SER A 24 -16.81 14.25 -1.44
C SER A 24 -16.49 14.18 0.05
N SER A 25 -16.45 15.29 0.78
CA SER A 25 -16.26 15.28 2.24
C SER A 25 -17.40 14.56 2.97
N LYS A 26 -18.61 14.52 2.42
CA LYS A 26 -19.74 13.76 2.99
C LYS A 26 -19.84 12.31 2.51
N VAL A 27 -19.19 11.95 1.41
CA VAL A 27 -19.25 10.61 0.81
C VAL A 27 -18.04 9.76 1.18
N ASP A 28 -16.87 10.37 1.36
CA ASP A 28 -15.62 9.66 1.71
C ASP A 28 -15.57 9.29 3.21
N GLU A 29 -16.33 9.99 4.06
CA GLU A 29 -16.45 9.72 5.51
C GLU A 29 -17.57 8.71 5.83
N TYR A 30 -18.30 8.24 4.82
CA TYR A 30 -19.44 7.32 4.95
C TYR A 30 -19.34 6.19 3.92
N ALA A 31 -18.22 5.46 3.90
CA ALA A 31 -18.19 4.18 3.19
C ALA A 31 -19.22 3.25 3.83
N ASP A 32 -20.41 3.10 3.20
CA ASP A 32 -21.51 2.28 3.71
C ASP A 32 -20.94 0.95 4.22
N PRO A 33 -21.14 0.58 5.50
CA PRO A 33 -20.59 -0.64 6.08
C PRO A 33 -20.86 -1.88 5.21
N LYS A 34 -21.97 -1.87 4.47
CA LYS A 34 -22.31 -2.90 3.48
C LYS A 34 -21.24 -3.05 2.39
N VAL A 35 -20.71 -1.95 1.85
CA VAL A 35 -19.69 -1.95 0.80
C VAL A 35 -18.36 -2.47 1.35
N GLN A 36 -17.97 -2.06 2.55
CA GLN A 36 -16.74 -2.54 3.19
C GLN A 36 -16.80 -4.07 3.44
N ILE A 37 -17.93 -4.55 3.98
CA ILE A 37 -18.20 -5.98 4.17
C ILE A 37 -18.10 -6.73 2.83
N GLN A 38 -18.68 -6.17 1.76
CA GLN A 38 -18.64 -6.78 0.44
C GLN A 38 -17.22 -6.84 -0.13
N GLN A 39 -16.46 -5.75 -0.04
CA GLN A 39 -15.06 -5.69 -0.48
C GLN A 39 -14.18 -6.70 0.26
N ALA A 40 -14.34 -6.83 1.57
CA ALA A 40 -13.59 -7.79 2.38
C ALA A 40 -13.87 -9.25 1.97
N ILE A 41 -15.11 -9.57 1.57
CA ILE A 41 -15.47 -10.90 1.07
C ILE A 41 -14.92 -11.15 -0.32
N GLU A 42 -15.01 -10.17 -1.23
CA GLU A 42 -14.42 -10.29 -2.56
C GLU A 42 -12.90 -10.49 -2.50
N GLU A 43 -12.21 -9.77 -1.62
CA GLU A 43 -10.78 -9.95 -1.39
C GLU A 43 -10.48 -11.35 -0.83
N ALA A 44 -11.24 -11.81 0.17
CA ALA A 44 -11.09 -13.16 0.70
C ALA A 44 -11.32 -14.24 -0.36
N GLN A 45 -12.31 -14.06 -1.25
CA GLN A 45 -12.56 -14.96 -2.37
C GLN A 45 -11.42 -14.95 -3.39
N ARG A 46 -10.90 -13.77 -3.77
CA ARG A 46 -9.72 -13.67 -4.66
C ARG A 46 -8.51 -14.36 -4.06
N ASN A 47 -8.25 -14.15 -2.76
CA ASN A 47 -7.15 -14.80 -2.05
C ASN A 47 -7.31 -16.32 -2.06
N HIS A 48 -8.52 -16.83 -1.83
CA HIS A 48 -8.80 -18.26 -1.92
C HIS A 48 -8.55 -18.83 -3.32
N GLN A 49 -9.00 -18.13 -4.36
CA GLN A 49 -8.77 -18.52 -5.74
C GLN A 49 -7.28 -18.54 -6.10
N ALA A 50 -6.54 -17.49 -5.71
CA ALA A 50 -5.09 -17.41 -5.95
C ALA A 50 -4.33 -18.55 -5.24
N LEU A 51 -4.65 -18.81 -3.96
CA LEU A 51 -4.03 -19.90 -3.20
C LEU A 51 -4.36 -21.27 -3.81
N SER A 52 -5.59 -21.45 -4.28
CA SER A 52 -6.02 -22.69 -4.95
C SER A 52 -5.28 -22.91 -6.26
N GLN A 53 -5.06 -21.86 -7.06
CA GLN A 53 -4.25 -21.93 -8.29
C GLN A 53 -2.79 -22.28 -7.99
N GLN A 54 -2.21 -21.65 -6.96
CA GLN A 54 -0.85 -21.98 -6.52
C GLN A 54 -0.76 -23.44 -6.08
N ALA A 55 -1.70 -23.92 -5.27
CA ALA A 55 -1.74 -25.32 -4.86
C ALA A 55 -1.91 -26.27 -6.05
N ALA A 56 -2.73 -25.92 -7.04
CA ALA A 56 -2.88 -26.70 -8.26
C ALA A 56 -1.56 -26.83 -9.03
N SER A 57 -0.74 -25.78 -9.10
CA SER A 57 0.58 -25.84 -9.75
C SER A 57 1.56 -26.78 -9.01
N VAL A 58 1.57 -26.74 -7.67
CA VAL A 58 2.41 -27.61 -6.82
C VAL A 58 1.99 -29.07 -6.95
N ILE A 59 0.69 -29.34 -6.87
CA ILE A 59 0.13 -30.70 -7.06
C ILE A 59 0.38 -31.19 -8.50
N GLY A 60 0.30 -30.30 -9.49
CA GLY A 60 0.62 -30.59 -10.87
C GLY A 60 2.08 -31.04 -11.05
N ASN A 61 3.03 -30.35 -10.41
CA ASN A 61 4.44 -30.75 -10.42
C ASN A 61 4.64 -32.15 -9.77
N GLN A 62 4.01 -32.40 -8.62
CA GLN A 62 4.05 -33.72 -7.97
C GLN A 62 3.59 -34.84 -8.93
N ARG A 63 2.48 -34.65 -9.65
CA ARG A 63 2.01 -35.62 -10.66
C ARG A 63 2.95 -35.76 -11.85
N GLN A 64 3.58 -34.67 -12.30
CA GLN A 64 4.57 -34.75 -13.37
C GLN A 64 5.77 -35.59 -12.95
N LEU A 65 6.24 -35.46 -11.71
CA LEU A 65 7.32 -36.30 -11.17
C LEU A 65 6.90 -37.76 -11.08
N GLU A 66 5.68 -38.03 -10.63
CA GLU A 66 5.12 -39.39 -10.59
C GLU A 66 5.10 -40.06 -11.98
N MET A 67 4.65 -39.33 -13.01
CA MET A 67 4.66 -39.83 -14.39
C MET A 67 6.07 -40.07 -14.93
N LYS A 68 7.03 -39.19 -14.60
CA LYS A 68 8.44 -39.35 -14.98
C LYS A 68 9.04 -40.58 -14.30
N LEU A 69 8.78 -40.77 -13.01
CA LEU A 69 9.23 -41.92 -12.24
C LEU A 69 8.70 -43.23 -12.84
N ASN A 70 7.40 -43.31 -13.13
CA ASN A 70 6.79 -44.48 -13.76
C ASN A 70 7.39 -44.79 -15.15
N ARG A 71 7.69 -43.75 -15.94
CA ARG A 71 8.35 -43.93 -17.24
C ARG A 71 9.76 -44.49 -17.09
N GLN A 72 10.54 -43.98 -16.13
CA GLN A 72 11.90 -44.46 -15.87
C GLN A 72 11.92 -45.90 -15.35
N LEU A 73 10.97 -46.26 -14.48
CA LEU A 73 10.80 -47.65 -14.03
C LEU A 73 10.55 -48.59 -15.22
N GLY A 74 9.71 -48.20 -16.18
CA GLY A 74 9.49 -48.98 -17.40
C GLY A 74 10.75 -49.10 -18.29
N GLU A 75 11.58 -48.07 -18.36
CA GLU A 75 12.85 -48.13 -19.10
C GLU A 75 13.85 -49.07 -18.42
N VAL A 76 13.91 -49.06 -17.08
CA VAL A 76 14.71 -50.02 -16.31
C VAL A 76 14.28 -51.46 -16.59
N GLU A 77 12.99 -51.76 -16.56
CA GLU A 77 12.47 -53.10 -16.88
C GLU A 77 12.86 -53.55 -18.29
N LYS A 78 12.76 -52.64 -19.26
CA LYS A 78 13.15 -52.88 -20.65
C LYS A 78 14.65 -53.15 -20.78
N LEU A 79 15.49 -52.31 -20.18
CA LEU A 79 16.96 -52.47 -20.19
C LEU A 79 17.37 -53.77 -19.52
N GLN A 80 16.75 -54.14 -18.40
CA GLN A 80 16.97 -55.44 -17.74
C GLN A 80 16.59 -56.61 -18.66
N SER A 81 15.44 -56.53 -19.33
CA SER A 81 15.01 -57.56 -20.29
C SER A 81 15.98 -57.68 -21.47
N SER A 82 16.40 -56.55 -22.06
CA SER A 82 17.36 -56.51 -23.16
C SER A 82 18.73 -57.07 -22.76
N THR A 83 19.22 -56.71 -21.57
CA THR A 83 20.49 -57.24 -21.02
C THR A 83 20.42 -58.75 -20.87
N ARG A 84 19.35 -59.28 -20.24
CA ARG A 84 19.15 -60.74 -20.10
C ARG A 84 19.09 -61.45 -21.45
N GLN A 85 18.35 -60.89 -22.41
CA GLN A 85 18.24 -61.47 -23.75
C GLN A 85 19.58 -61.51 -24.48
N ALA A 86 20.39 -60.45 -24.39
CA ALA A 86 21.72 -60.40 -24.99
C ALA A 86 22.65 -61.47 -24.40
N LEU A 87 22.62 -61.68 -23.09
CA LEU A 87 23.40 -62.74 -22.43
C LEU A 87 22.96 -64.15 -22.86
N VAL A 88 21.65 -64.39 -22.98
CA VAL A 88 21.13 -65.68 -23.48
C VAL A 88 21.62 -65.95 -24.91
N LEU A 89 21.61 -64.94 -25.77
CA LEU A 89 22.11 -65.05 -27.15
C LEU A 89 23.63 -65.27 -27.20
N ALA A 90 24.40 -64.62 -26.31
CA ALA A 90 25.83 -64.85 -26.17
C ALA A 90 26.14 -66.31 -25.80
N ASP A 91 25.44 -66.85 -24.80
CA ASP A 91 25.59 -68.24 -24.37
C ASP A 91 25.20 -69.24 -25.47
N GLU A 92 24.16 -68.93 -26.25
CA GLU A 92 23.75 -69.76 -27.39
C GLU A 92 24.80 -69.74 -28.52
N ALA A 93 25.37 -68.58 -28.84
CA ALA A 93 26.44 -68.44 -29.82
C ALA A 93 27.69 -69.22 -29.40
N ARG A 94 28.08 -69.11 -28.12
CA ARG A 94 29.18 -69.85 -27.52
C ARG A 94 28.97 -71.37 -27.60
N LYS A 95 27.76 -71.86 -27.29
CA LYS A 95 27.42 -73.30 -27.43
C LYS A 95 27.49 -73.80 -28.87
N LYS A 96 27.26 -72.93 -29.85
CA LYS A 96 27.39 -73.24 -31.29
C LYS A 96 28.82 -73.13 -31.80
N GLY A 97 29.78 -72.73 -30.96
CA GLY A 97 31.19 -72.53 -31.32
C GLY A 97 31.48 -71.22 -32.05
N ASP A 98 30.53 -70.28 -32.08
CA ASP A 98 30.67 -68.98 -32.72
C ASP A 98 31.12 -67.92 -31.69
N GLU A 99 32.41 -67.95 -31.35
CA GLU A 99 32.98 -67.12 -30.28
C GLU A 99 32.95 -65.63 -30.61
N GLN A 100 33.08 -65.25 -31.89
CA GLN A 100 33.01 -63.85 -32.31
C GLN A 100 31.62 -63.27 -32.03
N LYS A 101 30.55 -63.98 -32.43
CA LYS A 101 29.19 -63.52 -32.14
C LYS A 101 28.88 -63.49 -30.65
N ALA A 102 29.43 -64.44 -29.87
CA ALA A 102 29.26 -64.43 -28.42
C ALA A 102 29.81 -63.13 -27.81
N GLN A 103 31.01 -62.71 -28.22
CA GLN A 103 31.63 -61.46 -27.77
C GLN A 103 30.84 -60.21 -28.18
N GLU A 104 30.27 -60.18 -29.39
CA GLU A 104 29.42 -59.08 -29.84
C GLU A 104 28.15 -58.93 -28.97
N TYR A 105 27.49 -60.03 -28.64
CA TYR A 105 26.32 -60.02 -27.75
C TYR A 105 26.68 -59.65 -26.31
N GLU A 106 27.83 -60.08 -25.80
CA GLU A 106 28.33 -59.67 -24.48
C GLU A 106 28.61 -58.17 -24.43
N THR A 107 29.26 -57.62 -25.46
CA THR A 107 29.49 -56.17 -25.56
C THR A 107 28.17 -55.39 -25.58
N ALA A 108 27.15 -55.90 -26.29
CA ALA A 108 25.82 -55.30 -26.27
C ALA A 108 25.16 -55.38 -24.88
N ALA A 109 25.31 -56.50 -24.17
CA ALA A 109 24.83 -56.67 -22.80
C ALA A 109 25.51 -55.68 -21.84
N GLU A 110 26.82 -55.50 -21.95
CA GLU A 110 27.57 -54.49 -21.17
C GLU A 110 27.06 -53.08 -21.44
N GLY A 111 26.76 -52.74 -22.70
CA GLY A 111 26.16 -51.46 -23.07
C GLY A 111 24.79 -51.23 -22.44
N PHE A 112 23.90 -52.23 -22.45
CA PHE A 112 22.60 -52.15 -21.78
C PHE A 112 22.74 -52.07 -20.25
N ALA A 113 23.69 -52.80 -19.66
CA ALA A 113 23.97 -52.75 -18.23
C ALA A 113 24.49 -51.36 -17.78
N ALA A 114 25.34 -50.72 -18.58
CA ALA A 114 25.80 -49.35 -18.29
C ALA A 114 24.64 -48.34 -18.33
N GLN A 115 23.73 -48.47 -19.31
CA GLN A 115 22.52 -47.65 -19.37
C GLN A 115 21.57 -47.93 -18.21
N LEU A 116 21.44 -49.19 -17.79
CA LEU A 116 20.61 -49.61 -16.66
C LEU A 116 21.06 -48.91 -15.37
N VAL A 117 22.36 -48.91 -15.07
CA VAL A 117 22.89 -48.22 -13.88
C VAL A 117 22.56 -46.73 -13.90
N THR A 118 22.68 -46.08 -15.07
CA THR A 118 22.33 -44.66 -15.23
C THR A 118 20.84 -44.41 -14.99
N ALA A 119 19.98 -45.29 -15.52
CA ALA A 119 18.53 -45.20 -15.32
C ALA A 119 18.15 -45.42 -13.85
N GLU A 120 18.75 -46.39 -13.16
CA GLU A 120 18.55 -46.67 -11.73
C GLU A 120 18.95 -45.48 -10.85
N GLN A 121 20.09 -44.82 -11.14
CA GLN A 121 20.48 -43.59 -10.45
C GLN A 121 19.44 -42.47 -10.63
N SER A 122 18.94 -42.29 -11.86
CA SER A 122 17.92 -41.27 -12.13
C SER A 122 16.59 -41.51 -11.41
N ILE A 123 16.26 -42.78 -11.13
CA ILE A 123 15.08 -43.15 -10.35
C ILE A 123 15.23 -42.73 -8.89
N GLU A 124 16.40 -42.95 -8.30
CA GLU A 124 16.66 -42.53 -6.91
C GLU A 124 16.56 -41.02 -6.76
N ASP A 125 17.15 -40.26 -7.70
CA ASP A 125 17.02 -38.81 -7.76
C ASP A 125 15.55 -38.37 -7.90
N LEU A 126 14.80 -38.98 -8.83
CA LEU A 126 13.39 -38.69 -9.02
C LEU A 126 12.54 -39.03 -7.80
N LYS A 127 12.88 -40.10 -7.07
CA LYS A 127 12.20 -40.50 -5.84
C LYS A 127 12.38 -39.46 -4.76
N THR A 128 13.60 -38.98 -4.53
CA THR A 128 13.83 -37.87 -3.58
C THR A 128 13.05 -36.61 -3.95
N LEU A 129 13.02 -36.22 -5.23
CA LEU A 129 12.23 -35.08 -5.69
C LEU A 129 10.72 -35.33 -5.54
N HIS A 130 10.26 -36.54 -5.81
CA HIS A 130 8.86 -36.94 -5.66
C HIS A 130 8.42 -36.86 -4.20
N ASP A 131 9.23 -37.34 -3.26
CA ASP A 131 8.94 -37.29 -1.83
C ASP A 131 8.86 -35.83 -1.33
N GLN A 132 9.77 -34.97 -1.77
CA GLN A 132 9.71 -33.53 -1.48
C GLN A 132 8.43 -32.90 -2.05
N ALA A 133 8.07 -33.26 -3.29
CA ALA A 133 6.86 -32.76 -3.93
C ALA A 133 5.58 -33.26 -3.26
N LEU A 134 5.56 -34.49 -2.72
CA LEU A 134 4.45 -35.03 -1.92
C LEU A 134 4.22 -34.20 -0.66
N GLN A 135 5.30 -33.87 0.07
CA GLN A 135 5.20 -33.02 1.26
C GLN A 135 4.70 -31.61 0.91
N ALA A 136 5.26 -30.99 -0.14
CA ALA A 136 4.83 -29.68 -0.60
C ALA A 136 3.36 -29.67 -1.04
N ALA A 137 2.92 -30.71 -1.77
CA ALA A 137 1.53 -30.86 -2.19
C ALA A 137 0.59 -31.06 -0.99
N ALA A 138 1.00 -31.81 0.04
CA ALA A 138 0.22 -31.99 1.26
C ALA A 138 0.05 -30.66 2.02
N GLN A 139 1.13 -29.90 2.20
CA GLN A 139 1.09 -28.58 2.82
C GLN A 139 0.22 -27.59 2.02
N ALA A 140 0.33 -27.60 0.69
CA ALA A 140 -0.49 -26.75 -0.17
C ALA A 140 -1.99 -27.08 -0.06
N LYS A 141 -2.36 -28.37 -0.05
CA LYS A 141 -3.74 -28.80 0.17
C LYS A 141 -4.27 -28.34 1.53
N GLN A 142 -3.47 -28.52 2.58
CA GLN A 142 -3.86 -28.09 3.92
C GLN A 142 -4.02 -26.57 4.01
N ALA A 143 -3.16 -25.79 3.33
CA ALA A 143 -3.28 -24.33 3.27
C ALA A 143 -4.58 -23.90 2.57
N VAL A 144 -4.95 -24.55 1.46
CA VAL A 144 -6.21 -24.29 0.74
C VAL A 144 -7.41 -24.63 1.62
N GLU A 145 -7.39 -25.76 2.33
CA GLU A 145 -8.46 -26.17 3.23
C GLU A 145 -8.65 -25.19 4.40
N ARG A 146 -7.55 -24.80 5.06
CA ARG A 146 -7.60 -23.78 6.11
C ARG A 146 -8.17 -22.46 5.57
N ASN A 147 -7.73 -22.04 4.39
CA ASN A 147 -8.23 -20.82 3.77
C ASN A 147 -9.72 -20.90 3.41
N ALA A 148 -10.19 -22.05 2.91
CA ALA A 148 -11.60 -22.31 2.67
C ALA A 148 -12.43 -22.19 3.97
N SER A 149 -11.94 -22.75 5.08
CA SER A 149 -12.61 -22.64 6.37
C SER A 149 -12.70 -21.19 6.88
N MET A 150 -11.62 -20.42 6.72
CA MET A 150 -11.62 -18.99 7.05
C MET A 150 -12.57 -18.19 6.16
N LEU A 151 -12.63 -18.50 4.86
CA LEU A 151 -13.58 -17.88 3.94
C LEU A 151 -15.02 -18.17 4.37
N GLN A 152 -15.34 -19.40 4.75
CA GLN A 152 -16.67 -19.77 5.26
C GLN A 152 -17.02 -19.00 6.55
N GLN A 153 -16.08 -18.86 7.48
CA GLN A 153 -16.28 -18.04 8.68
C GLN A 153 -16.58 -16.58 8.34
N LYS A 154 -15.79 -15.97 7.45
CA LYS A 154 -16.04 -14.61 6.97
C LYS A 154 -17.41 -14.46 6.30
N LEU A 155 -17.85 -15.45 5.52
CA LEU A 155 -19.18 -15.45 4.90
C LEU A 155 -20.31 -15.51 5.93
N ALA A 156 -20.13 -16.29 7.00
CA ALA A 156 -21.10 -16.35 8.11
C ALA A 156 -21.14 -15.01 8.87
N GLU A 157 -19.98 -14.44 9.18
CA GLU A 157 -19.87 -13.11 9.82
C GLU A 157 -20.49 -12.01 8.95
N ARG A 158 -20.26 -12.02 7.64
CA ARG A 158 -20.88 -11.12 6.67
C ARG A 158 -22.40 -11.16 6.79
N THR A 159 -23.00 -12.35 6.79
CA THR A 159 -24.46 -12.52 6.93
C THR A 159 -24.97 -11.92 8.24
N LYS A 160 -24.26 -12.17 9.35
CA LYS A 160 -24.60 -11.60 10.66
C LYS A 160 -24.51 -10.08 10.67
N LEU A 161 -23.42 -9.51 10.16
CA LEU A 161 -23.19 -8.07 10.11
C LEU A 161 -24.20 -7.35 9.20
N LEU A 162 -24.55 -7.95 8.05
CA LEU A 162 -25.58 -7.40 7.16
C LEU A 162 -26.95 -7.38 7.84
N SER A 163 -27.34 -8.45 8.54
CA SER A 163 -28.59 -8.49 9.30
C SER A 163 -28.63 -7.42 10.40
N GLN A 164 -27.52 -7.24 11.14
CA GLN A 164 -27.40 -6.19 12.16
C GLN A 164 -27.48 -4.78 11.56
N LEU A 165 -26.83 -4.57 10.41
CA LEU A 165 -26.87 -3.31 9.69
C LEU A 165 -28.29 -2.98 9.22
N GLU A 166 -29.04 -3.97 8.71
CA GLU A 166 -30.44 -3.80 8.31
C GLU A 166 -31.33 -3.46 9.51
N GLN A 167 -31.12 -4.12 10.65
CA GLN A 167 -31.84 -3.80 11.89
C GLN A 167 -31.54 -2.37 12.37
N ALA A 168 -30.28 -1.94 12.32
CA ALA A 168 -29.88 -0.58 12.69
C ALA A 168 -30.48 0.46 11.72
N LYS A 169 -30.40 0.22 10.41
CA LYS A 169 -30.99 1.11 9.38
C LYS A 169 -32.50 1.25 9.54
N MET A 170 -33.22 0.19 9.93
CA MET A 170 -34.65 0.26 10.23
C MET A 170 -34.92 1.19 11.43
N GLN A 171 -34.14 1.08 12.50
CA GLN A 171 -34.27 1.96 13.68
C GLN A 171 -33.94 3.42 13.35
N GLU A 172 -32.89 3.65 12.54
CA GLU A 172 -32.55 4.97 12.01
C GLU A 172 -33.70 5.54 11.18
N GLN A 173 -34.28 4.75 10.26
CA GLN A 173 -35.38 5.19 9.42
C GLN A 173 -36.64 5.51 10.23
N VAL A 174 -36.98 4.67 11.23
CA VAL A 174 -38.10 4.93 12.15
C VAL A 174 -37.86 6.22 12.94
N SER A 175 -36.68 6.38 13.52
CA SER A 175 -36.32 7.58 14.31
C SER A 175 -36.30 8.85 13.45
N ALA A 176 -35.79 8.77 12.22
CA ALA A 176 -35.83 9.86 11.25
C ALA A 176 -37.28 10.23 10.90
N SER A 177 -38.16 9.24 10.69
CA SER A 177 -39.59 9.48 10.44
C SER A 177 -40.28 10.15 11.62
N LEU A 178 -39.98 9.73 12.86
CA LEU A 178 -40.50 10.35 14.09
C LEU A 178 -39.97 11.78 14.26
N THR A 179 -38.68 12.01 13.96
CA THR A 179 -38.06 13.34 14.03
C THR A 179 -38.69 14.27 13.00
N GLN A 180 -38.87 13.81 11.76
CA GLN A 180 -39.51 14.57 10.70
C GLN A 180 -40.98 14.88 11.00
N MET A 181 -41.69 13.96 11.67
CA MET A 181 -43.05 14.21 12.16
C MET A 181 -43.07 15.20 13.34
N THR A 182 -42.07 15.17 14.23
CA THR A 182 -41.92 16.09 15.36
C THR A 182 -41.56 17.50 14.89
N GLU A 183 -40.70 17.64 13.88
CA GLU A 183 -40.40 18.91 13.21
C GLU A 183 -41.63 19.49 12.52
N LEU A 184 -42.52 18.64 12.00
CA LEU A 184 -43.77 19.08 11.36
C LEU A 184 -44.91 19.38 12.38
N ALA A 185 -44.85 18.77 13.57
CA ALA A 185 -45.88 18.89 14.62
C ALA A 185 -45.55 19.96 15.70
N ALA A 186 -44.36 20.57 15.69
CA ALA A 186 -44.04 21.68 16.57
C ALA A 186 -44.83 22.95 16.17
N PRO A 187 -45.74 23.49 17.01
CA PRO A 187 -46.38 24.77 16.74
C PRO A 187 -45.38 25.88 17.11
N GLY A 188 -44.61 26.38 16.15
CA GLY A 188 -43.64 27.43 16.49
C GLY A 188 -42.70 27.96 15.42
N ASN A 189 -42.89 27.70 14.12
CA ASN A 189 -42.09 28.39 13.09
C ASN A 189 -42.68 29.77 12.72
N THR A 190 -43.02 30.55 13.74
CA THR A 190 -43.08 32.01 13.63
C THR A 190 -41.99 32.52 14.57
N PRO A 191 -40.88 33.06 14.05
CA PRO A 191 -39.82 33.58 14.91
C PRO A 191 -40.43 34.55 15.92
N SER A 192 -40.17 34.32 17.21
CA SER A 192 -40.70 35.19 18.24
C SER A 192 -40.08 36.59 18.07
N LEU A 193 -40.83 37.63 18.43
CA LEU A 193 -40.33 39.01 18.34
C LEU A 193 -39.01 39.21 19.11
N ASP A 194 -38.76 38.39 20.14
CA ASP A 194 -37.53 38.44 20.91
C ASP A 194 -36.34 37.83 20.16
N GLU A 195 -36.50 36.71 19.44
CA GLU A 195 -35.42 36.16 18.59
C GLU A 195 -35.05 37.09 17.43
N ILE A 196 -36.03 37.80 16.88
CA ILE A 196 -35.80 38.83 15.85
C ILE A 196 -35.07 40.03 16.48
N ARG A 197 -35.46 40.45 17.69
CA ARG A 197 -34.80 41.53 18.43
C ARG A 197 -33.33 41.18 18.69
N ASP A 198 -33.03 40.00 19.21
CA ASP A 198 -31.66 39.54 19.47
C ASP A 198 -30.82 39.49 18.19
N LYS A 199 -31.43 39.09 17.07
CA LYS A 199 -30.74 39.06 15.77
C LYS A 199 -30.46 40.46 15.22
N ILE A 200 -31.35 41.42 15.47
CA ILE A 200 -31.16 42.84 15.13
C ILE A 200 -30.07 43.44 16.02
N GLU A 201 -30.11 43.21 17.34
CA GLU A 201 -29.10 43.68 18.29
C GLU A 201 -27.71 43.09 17.98
N LYS A 202 -27.64 41.80 17.64
CA LYS A 202 -26.40 41.16 17.22
C LYS A 202 -25.86 41.75 15.91
N ARG A 203 -26.72 42.07 14.94
CA ARG A 203 -26.30 42.76 13.72
C ARG A 203 -25.85 44.19 13.98
N TYR A 204 -26.54 44.90 14.87
CA TYR A 204 -26.21 46.27 15.26
C TYR A 204 -24.84 46.33 15.98
N THR A 205 -24.61 45.45 16.96
CA THR A 205 -23.33 45.34 17.68
C THR A 205 -22.20 44.84 16.78
N THR A 206 -22.46 43.92 15.84
CA THR A 206 -21.46 43.50 14.84
C THR A 206 -21.11 44.64 13.89
N ALA A 207 -22.09 45.45 13.47
CA ALA A 207 -21.85 46.63 12.63
C ALA A 207 -21.04 47.69 13.39
N LEU A 208 -21.38 47.98 14.64
CA LEU A 208 -20.63 48.89 15.50
C LEU A 208 -19.19 48.39 15.74
N GLY A 209 -19.03 47.11 16.06
CA GLY A 209 -17.73 46.47 16.23
C GLY A 209 -16.90 46.46 14.96
N SER A 210 -17.52 46.28 13.78
CA SER A 210 -16.82 46.38 12.49
C SER A 210 -16.40 47.81 12.15
N ALA A 211 -17.15 48.83 12.60
CA ALA A 211 -16.79 50.24 12.45
C ALA A 211 -15.64 50.65 13.39
N GLU A 212 -15.61 50.13 14.62
CA GLU A 212 -14.47 50.29 15.54
C GLU A 212 -13.23 49.54 15.07
N LEU A 213 -13.39 48.35 14.46
CA LEU A 213 -12.28 47.60 13.87
C LEU A 213 -11.72 48.32 12.62
N ALA A 214 -12.56 48.97 11.84
CA ALA A 214 -12.13 49.78 10.69
C ALA A 214 -11.33 51.02 11.15
N GLN A 215 -11.76 51.69 12.24
CA GLN A 215 -11.01 52.80 12.84
C GLN A 215 -9.69 52.36 13.52
N ASN A 216 -9.60 51.13 14.04
CA ASN A 216 -8.41 50.64 14.77
C ASN A 216 -7.55 49.61 14.02
N SER A 217 -7.84 49.38 12.73
CA SER A 217 -7.10 48.42 11.91
C SER A 217 -5.63 48.81 11.73
N VAL A 218 -4.77 47.80 11.68
CA VAL A 218 -3.31 47.93 11.48
C VAL A 218 -2.96 48.70 10.20
N GLN A 219 -3.84 48.69 9.20
CA GLN A 219 -3.74 49.53 7.99
C GLN A 219 -3.82 51.05 8.27
N GLY A 220 -4.66 51.50 9.21
CA GLY A 220 -4.74 52.91 9.61
C GLY A 220 -3.47 53.37 10.33
N ARG A 221 -2.97 52.55 11.27
CA ARG A 221 -1.68 52.81 11.95
C ARG A 221 -0.48 52.72 11.00
N MET A 222 -0.53 51.89 9.97
CA MET A 222 0.54 51.78 8.95
C MET A 222 0.56 52.98 7.99
N LEU A 223 -0.59 53.53 7.63
CA LEU A 223 -0.69 54.76 6.83
C LEU A 223 -0.17 55.98 7.60
N GLU A 224 -0.41 56.07 8.91
CA GLU A 224 0.13 57.13 9.76
C GLU A 224 1.66 57.02 9.93
N VAL A 225 2.20 55.80 10.05
CA VAL A 225 3.65 55.56 10.08
C VAL A 225 4.30 55.86 8.71
N GLN A 226 3.66 55.51 7.59
CA GLN A 226 4.16 55.91 6.26
C GLN A 226 4.12 57.43 6.06
N HIS A 227 3.10 58.12 6.55
CA HIS A 227 3.00 59.58 6.43
C HIS A 227 4.06 60.28 7.28
N SER A 228 4.34 59.82 8.51
CA SER A 228 5.40 60.37 9.36
C SER A 228 6.80 60.12 8.80
N THR A 229 7.03 58.94 8.20
CA THR A 229 8.32 58.59 7.56
C THR A 229 8.56 59.47 6.33
N THR A 230 7.52 59.78 5.55
CA THR A 230 7.63 60.63 4.36
C THR A 230 7.85 62.10 4.73
N GLN A 231 7.21 62.60 5.80
CA GLN A 231 7.47 63.96 6.30
C GLN A 231 8.87 64.11 6.88
N LEU A 232 9.37 63.11 7.63
CA LEU A 232 10.76 63.12 8.14
C LEU A 232 11.80 63.01 7.02
N ALA A 233 11.55 62.19 5.99
CA ALA A 233 12.41 62.12 4.81
C ALA A 233 12.39 63.43 4.01
N GLY A 234 11.23 64.08 3.92
CA GLY A 234 11.07 65.40 3.30
C GLY A 234 11.83 66.50 4.04
N HIS A 235 11.78 66.52 5.38
CA HIS A 235 12.52 67.49 6.20
C HIS A 235 14.04 67.32 6.07
N ASN A 236 14.53 66.08 6.16
CA ASN A 236 15.95 65.77 5.95
C ASN A 236 16.43 66.15 4.54
N ARG A 237 15.61 65.93 3.51
CA ARG A 237 15.93 66.32 2.13
C ARG A 237 15.97 67.84 1.97
N LEU A 238 15.05 68.56 2.61
CA LEU A 238 15.03 70.03 2.64
C LEU A 238 16.24 70.60 3.38
N GLU A 239 16.65 69.99 4.49
CA GLU A 239 17.88 70.36 5.21
C GLU A 239 19.14 70.06 4.41
N GLN A 240 19.23 68.91 3.73
CA GLN A 240 20.31 68.60 2.80
C GLN A 240 20.39 69.59 1.64
N ILE A 241 19.24 70.00 1.07
CA ILE A 241 19.18 71.02 0.01
C ILE A 241 19.60 72.39 0.55
N ARG A 242 19.21 72.73 1.79
CA ARG A 242 19.57 73.99 2.44
C ARG A 242 21.06 74.03 2.81
N ALA A 243 21.64 72.89 3.19
CA ALA A 243 23.08 72.72 3.42
C ALA A 243 23.86 72.75 2.09
N SER A 244 23.36 72.11 1.03
CA SER A 244 24.01 72.15 -0.30
C SER A 244 23.95 73.52 -0.96
N MET A 245 22.93 74.34 -0.65
CA MET A 245 22.85 75.74 -1.06
C MET A 245 23.78 76.68 -0.27
N LYS A 246 24.25 76.25 0.91
CA LYS A 246 25.26 76.98 1.72
C LYS A 246 26.71 76.56 1.42
N GLY A 247 26.92 75.51 0.62
CA GLY A 247 28.21 75.22 -0.01
C GLY A 247 29.29 74.65 0.91
N GLU A 248 28.97 73.66 1.75
CA GLU A 248 29.97 72.89 2.51
C GLU A 248 29.87 71.37 2.22
N PRO A 249 30.98 70.65 1.94
CA PRO A 249 30.94 69.24 1.56
C PRO A 249 31.35 68.32 2.72
N VAL A 250 30.45 67.47 3.23
CA VAL A 250 30.80 66.38 4.18
C VAL A 250 29.65 65.36 4.20
N ALA A 251 29.79 64.07 4.49
CA ALA A 251 30.77 63.02 4.22
C ALA A 251 30.08 61.72 4.71
N GLN A 252 30.59 60.60 4.25
CA GLN A 252 30.19 59.24 4.60
C GLN A 252 30.79 58.82 5.94
N VAL A 253 29.99 58.27 6.87
CA VAL A 253 30.36 57.43 8.04
C VAL A 253 29.07 56.65 8.40
N THR A 254 28.92 55.33 8.25
CA THR A 254 29.58 54.12 8.80
C THR A 254 29.36 53.87 10.31
N ASP A 255 29.38 52.57 10.62
CA ASP A 255 29.53 51.90 11.93
C ASP A 255 28.27 51.70 12.79
N GLY A 256 28.01 50.51 13.34
CA GLY A 256 28.73 49.23 13.43
C GLY A 256 27.81 48.25 14.20
N ALA A 257 28.09 46.98 14.47
CA ALA A 257 29.23 46.11 14.25
C ALA A 257 28.73 44.64 14.42
N GLU A 258 29.38 43.74 13.68
CA GLU A 258 29.77 42.35 13.99
C GLU A 258 28.84 41.36 14.72
N SER A 259 28.61 40.20 14.10
CA SER A 259 29.12 38.87 14.53
C SER A 259 28.49 37.73 13.71
N LYS A 260 29.32 36.81 13.21
CA LYS A 260 28.95 35.58 12.47
C LYS A 260 29.21 34.34 13.39
N PRO A 261 28.95 33.08 12.98
CA PRO A 261 27.81 32.24 13.38
C PRO A 261 28.21 30.92 14.09
N ALA A 262 27.26 30.15 14.66
CA ALA A 262 27.38 28.69 14.81
C ALA A 262 26.07 27.96 15.19
N SER A 263 25.91 26.77 14.59
CA SER A 263 25.20 25.57 15.09
C SER A 263 23.79 25.23 14.57
N GLU A 264 23.75 24.67 13.37
CA GLU A 264 22.98 23.46 13.05
C GLU A 264 23.75 22.21 13.53
N ALA A 265 23.23 21.47 14.52
CA ALA A 265 23.59 20.07 14.80
C ALA A 265 22.74 19.51 15.96
N ALA A 266 21.48 19.12 15.70
CA ALA A 266 20.68 18.42 16.73
C ALA A 266 19.58 17.48 16.20
N ALA A 267 19.52 17.15 14.90
CA ALA A 267 18.38 16.41 14.34
C ALA A 267 18.70 15.03 13.73
N THR A 268 19.94 14.53 13.80
CA THR A 268 20.33 13.29 13.10
C THR A 268 20.79 12.12 13.99
N SER A 269 20.79 12.25 15.32
CA SER A 269 21.21 11.16 16.22
C SER A 269 20.10 10.21 16.67
N ALA A 270 18.82 10.61 16.66
CA ALA A 270 17.75 9.78 17.23
C ALA A 270 17.33 8.57 16.37
N GLY A 271 17.59 8.58 15.05
CA GLY A 271 17.19 7.47 14.15
C GLY A 271 18.20 6.32 14.08
N ALA A 272 19.49 6.61 14.31
CA ALA A 272 20.57 5.63 14.17
C ALA A 272 20.66 4.66 15.37
N ASP A 273 20.23 5.09 16.56
CA ASP A 273 20.32 4.28 17.77
C ASP A 273 19.19 3.23 17.86
N VAL A 274 18.00 3.53 17.32
CA VAL A 274 16.87 2.58 17.25
C VAL A 274 17.15 1.44 16.26
N GLN A 275 17.82 1.72 15.14
CA GLN A 275 18.17 0.68 14.16
C GLN A 275 19.26 -0.27 14.66
N ARG A 276 20.20 0.21 15.49
CA ARG A 276 21.23 -0.65 16.10
C ARG A 276 20.65 -1.56 17.18
N GLU A 277 19.69 -1.09 17.97
CA GLU A 277 19.05 -1.93 19.01
C GLU A 277 18.21 -3.07 18.40
N ILE A 278 17.54 -2.82 17.28
CA ILE A 278 16.75 -3.84 16.57
C ILE A 278 17.65 -4.92 15.96
N GLN A 279 18.79 -4.55 15.36
CA GLN A 279 19.73 -5.52 14.78
C GLN A 279 20.38 -6.41 15.86
N ALA A 280 20.75 -5.84 17.01
CA ALA A 280 21.32 -6.61 18.12
C ALA A 280 20.33 -7.63 18.72
N ARG A 281 19.02 -7.32 18.75
CA ARG A 281 17.99 -8.26 19.24
C ARG A 281 17.72 -9.40 18.26
N VAL A 282 17.78 -9.14 16.95
CA VAL A 282 17.58 -10.17 15.91
C VAL A 282 18.74 -11.16 15.88
N GLU A 283 19.97 -10.71 16.11
CA GLU A 283 21.14 -11.60 16.18
C GLU A 283 21.14 -12.45 17.46
N ALA A 284 20.70 -11.88 18.59
CA ALA A 284 20.55 -12.62 19.84
C ALA A 284 19.45 -13.70 19.77
N GLU A 285 18.36 -13.46 19.04
CA GLU A 285 17.32 -14.48 18.80
C GLU A 285 17.78 -15.58 17.83
N ARG A 286 18.61 -15.26 16.83
CA ARG A 286 19.21 -16.25 15.93
C ARG A 286 20.14 -17.22 16.66
N GLN A 287 21.02 -16.71 17.52
CA GLN A 287 21.95 -17.55 18.28
C GLN A 287 21.23 -18.44 19.31
N LYS A 288 20.04 -18.03 19.76
CA LYS A 288 19.21 -18.81 20.69
C LYS A 288 18.39 -19.93 20.01
N ASN A 289 18.26 -19.87 18.68
CA ASN A 289 17.60 -20.90 17.87
C ASN A 289 18.59 -21.88 17.21
N GLU A 290 19.89 -21.61 17.29
CA GLU A 290 20.96 -22.46 16.74
C GLU A 290 21.75 -23.24 17.83
N ALA A 291 21.35 -23.13 19.11
CA ALA A 291 21.85 -23.90 20.25
C ALA A 291 20.74 -24.77 20.84
#